data_AF-A0A350UAI2-F1
#
_entry.id   AF-A0A350UAI2-F1
#
_cell.length_a   1.000
_cell.length_b   1.000
_cell.length_c   1.000
_cell.angle_alpha   90.00
_cell.angle_beta   90.00
_cell.angle_gamma   90.00
#
_symmetry.space_group_name_H-M   'P 1'
#
loop_
_entity.id
_entity.type
_entity.pdbx_description
1 polymer ?
#
loop_
_entity_poly.entity_id
_entity_poly.type
_entity_poly.pdbx_seq_one_letter_code
_entity_poly.pdbx_strand_id
1 'polypeptide(L)'
;GNRSVRLSGEESLAEYADLYKSFFPQEAGAIDAIISEVVKVMRYMDVLYGIENPLFLESELKDPKYLTQTLLPWLLKYSVNIKKAGKLDQPVQQYLRKFTQSQKLIDMICQHFFAETPTFFALSYFGLYLDYRYPVGGTGILPARLSDYIVSHGGTIRTGSEVVGVLPGAHTAILADGSEIRYRQLIWAADQMAYYRALGEPLPAPIAEKKALAQRSHGMDSILTLFLGTDFSPEQADAACGTHAFYTPLTTGLSSLPSWREASNEGIDALERWVVDYLEKTTYEISVPVLRDRSLAPAGKAGFIVSTLFDYDLTKHFSDMGVYPKLKALAEKTMLRVLDQSILPGVPQRAAFALCSTPMTIERETGARHGAITGWAHTNHPMPAVHKFASIAKATETGVPDVLQCGMWTFSPAGLPVSIITGKLAADQAVKHVNKRKRFT
;
A
#
# COMPACT_ATOMS: atom_id res chain seq x y z
N GLY A 1 23.72 9.98 6.85
CA GLY A 1 24.24 11.31 7.23
C GLY A 1 23.12 12.21 7.69
N ASN A 2 23.39 13.23 8.52
CA ASN A 2 22.37 14.11 9.16
C ASN A 2 21.76 15.16 8.21
N ARG A 3 21.83 14.94 6.89
CA ARG A 3 21.28 15.87 5.90
C ARG A 3 19.88 15.41 5.52
N SER A 4 18.90 16.28 5.64
CA SER A 4 17.51 16.04 5.28
C SER A 4 16.92 17.29 4.61
N VAL A 5 15.81 17.12 3.91
CA VAL A 5 15.01 18.20 3.34
C VAL A 5 13.57 18.01 3.78
N ARG A 6 12.87 19.09 4.14
CA ARG A 6 11.46 19.05 4.50
C ARG A 6 10.65 19.51 3.31
N LEU A 7 9.90 18.58 2.71
CA LEU A 7 9.02 18.90 1.59
C LEU A 7 7.80 19.69 2.09
N SER A 8 7.61 20.89 1.56
CA SER A 8 6.49 21.79 1.92
C SER A 8 5.71 22.29 0.70
N GLY A 9 6.29 22.16 -0.50
CA GLY A 9 5.65 22.51 -1.77
C GLY A 9 6.49 22.03 -2.97
N GLU A 10 6.07 22.42 -4.18
CA GLU A 10 6.81 22.10 -5.42
C GLU A 10 8.21 22.73 -5.42
N GLU A 11 8.37 23.88 -4.76
CA GLU A 11 9.65 24.58 -4.58
C GLU A 11 10.70 23.74 -3.83
N SER A 12 10.26 22.81 -2.97
CA SER A 12 11.16 21.91 -2.23
C SER A 12 11.88 20.91 -3.15
N LEU A 13 11.46 20.75 -4.42
CA LEU A 13 12.14 19.88 -5.38
C LEU A 13 13.57 20.34 -5.69
N ALA A 14 13.83 21.65 -5.65
CA ALA A 14 15.19 22.18 -5.85
C ALA A 14 16.11 21.77 -4.68
N GLU A 15 15.65 21.96 -3.45
CA GLU A 15 16.37 21.53 -2.25
C GLU A 15 16.56 20.01 -2.19
N TYR A 16 15.55 19.25 -2.63
CA TYR A 16 15.64 17.80 -2.77
C TYR A 16 16.69 17.39 -3.81
N ALA A 17 16.75 18.07 -4.97
CA ALA A 17 17.79 17.85 -5.96
C ALA A 17 19.18 18.11 -5.38
N ASP A 18 19.35 19.23 -4.66
CA ASP A 18 20.62 19.61 -4.05
C ASP A 18 21.06 18.63 -2.95
N LEU A 19 20.11 18.09 -2.18
CA LEU A 19 20.36 17.01 -1.24
C LEU A 19 20.98 15.80 -1.97
N TYR A 20 20.38 15.35 -3.08
CA TYR A 20 20.92 14.23 -3.87
C TYR A 20 22.28 14.56 -4.49
N LYS A 21 22.47 15.77 -5.04
CA LYS A 21 23.77 16.22 -5.59
C LYS A 21 24.87 16.23 -4.54
N SER A 22 24.52 16.53 -3.29
CA SER A 22 25.46 16.50 -2.17
C SER A 22 25.98 15.10 -1.82
N PHE A 23 25.26 14.05 -2.23
CA PHE A 23 25.67 12.64 -2.09
C PHE A 23 26.30 12.08 -3.36
N PHE A 24 25.83 12.54 -4.53
CA PHE A 24 26.30 12.09 -5.85
C PHE A 24 26.72 13.29 -6.72
N PRO A 25 27.82 13.99 -6.38
CA PRO A 25 28.22 15.20 -7.10
C PRO A 25 28.56 14.94 -8.57
N GLN A 26 29.04 13.74 -8.90
CA GLN A 26 29.33 13.32 -10.28
C GLN A 26 28.06 13.07 -11.11
N GLU A 27 26.91 12.92 -10.46
CA GLU A 27 25.60 12.67 -11.10
C GLU A 27 24.74 13.93 -11.19
N ALA A 28 25.30 15.13 -10.94
CA ALA A 28 24.52 16.35 -10.83
C ALA A 28 23.62 16.62 -12.05
N GLY A 29 24.16 16.47 -13.27
CA GLY A 29 23.37 16.63 -14.50
C GLY A 29 22.28 15.57 -14.69
N ALA A 30 22.53 14.33 -14.24
CA ALA A 30 21.52 13.27 -14.27
C ALA A 30 20.39 13.54 -13.27
N ILE A 31 20.73 14.02 -12.06
CA ILE A 31 19.76 14.42 -11.04
C ILE A 31 18.87 15.55 -11.57
N ASP A 32 19.44 16.58 -12.19
CA ASP A 32 18.66 17.68 -12.78
C ASP A 32 17.69 17.18 -13.87
N ALA A 33 18.13 16.26 -14.72
CA ALA A 33 17.28 15.67 -15.74
C ALA A 33 16.14 14.82 -15.14
N ILE A 34 16.41 14.05 -14.09
CA ILE A 34 15.40 13.26 -13.37
C ILE A 34 14.36 14.17 -12.72
N ILE A 35 14.80 15.25 -12.05
CA ILE A 35 13.89 16.19 -11.38
C ILE A 35 13.00 16.92 -12.40
N SER A 36 13.55 17.30 -13.56
CA SER A 36 12.76 17.85 -14.67
C SER A 36 11.67 16.89 -15.13
N GLU A 37 11.97 15.58 -15.16
CA GLU A 37 11.00 14.57 -15.52
C GLU A 37 9.94 14.35 -14.41
N VAL A 38 10.32 14.42 -13.13
CA VAL A 38 9.39 14.42 -11.99
C VAL A 38 8.39 15.58 -12.12
N VAL A 39 8.86 16.81 -12.33
CA VAL A 39 7.99 18.00 -12.51
C VAL A 39 7.02 17.81 -13.67
N LYS A 40 7.51 17.28 -14.80
CA LYS A 40 6.68 17.00 -15.97
C LYS A 40 5.60 15.95 -15.68
N VAL A 41 5.92 14.89 -14.93
CA VAL A 41 4.97 13.84 -14.58
C VAL A 41 3.96 14.32 -13.55
N MET A 42 4.35 15.13 -12.56
CA MET A 42 3.44 15.76 -11.59
C MET A 42 2.34 16.56 -12.29
N ARG A 43 2.69 17.35 -13.33
CA ARG A 43 1.71 18.11 -14.13
C ARG A 43 0.69 17.24 -14.87
N TYR A 44 1.05 16.00 -15.23
CA TYR A 44 0.07 15.05 -15.78
C TYR A 44 -0.92 14.61 -14.70
N MET A 45 -0.45 14.48 -13.46
CA MET A 45 -1.26 14.07 -12.31
C MET A 45 -2.25 15.16 -11.89
N ASP A 46 -1.87 16.43 -11.92
CA ASP A 46 -2.76 17.58 -11.62
C ASP A 46 -4.03 17.55 -12.47
N VAL A 47 -3.92 17.09 -13.71
CA VAL A 47 -5.09 16.95 -14.58
C VAL A 47 -5.91 15.72 -14.21
N LEU A 48 -5.32 14.61 -13.79
CA LEU A 48 -6.07 13.41 -13.39
C LEU A 48 -6.88 13.64 -12.12
N TYR A 49 -6.35 14.42 -11.17
CA TYR A 49 -7.00 14.77 -9.90
C TYR A 49 -7.66 16.14 -9.89
N GLY A 50 -7.69 16.84 -11.04
CA GLY A 50 -8.21 18.20 -11.15
C GLY A 50 -9.72 18.35 -10.91
N ILE A 51 -10.46 17.25 -10.78
CA ILE A 51 -11.85 17.23 -10.31
C ILE A 51 -12.06 16.06 -9.35
N GLU A 52 -13.08 16.18 -8.49
CA GLU A 52 -13.57 15.05 -7.69
C GLU A 52 -14.02 13.90 -8.58
N ASN A 53 -13.83 12.66 -8.12
CA ASN A 53 -14.16 11.49 -8.93
C ASN A 53 -15.66 11.49 -9.28
N PRO A 54 -16.02 11.50 -10.58
CA PRO A 54 -17.41 11.62 -11.01
C PRO A 54 -18.36 10.55 -10.44
N LEU A 55 -17.83 9.40 -10.00
CA LEU A 55 -18.62 8.36 -9.34
C LEU A 55 -19.27 8.82 -8.01
N PHE A 56 -18.78 9.90 -7.40
CA PHE A 56 -19.31 10.47 -6.16
C PHE A 56 -20.08 11.78 -6.37
N LEU A 57 -20.16 12.26 -7.60
CA LEU A 57 -20.74 13.55 -7.98
C LEU A 57 -22.20 13.42 -8.45
N GLU A 58 -23.04 12.72 -7.67
CA GLU A 58 -24.41 12.40 -8.07
C GLU A 58 -25.31 13.64 -8.25
N SER A 59 -24.98 14.76 -7.58
CA SER A 59 -25.75 16.00 -7.65
C SER A 59 -25.21 16.96 -8.71
N GLU A 60 -23.89 17.01 -8.86
CA GLU A 60 -23.14 17.90 -9.74
C GLU A 60 -23.23 17.41 -11.19
N LEU A 61 -23.29 16.10 -11.42
CA LEU A 61 -23.56 15.54 -12.75
C LEU A 61 -24.96 15.84 -13.28
N LYS A 62 -25.87 16.35 -12.43
CA LYS A 62 -27.19 16.84 -12.85
C LYS A 62 -27.19 18.34 -13.21
N ASP A 63 -26.09 19.06 -12.96
CA ASP A 63 -25.96 20.48 -13.28
C ASP A 63 -25.36 20.69 -14.70
N PRO A 64 -26.12 21.25 -15.66
CA PRO A 64 -25.62 21.54 -17.00
C PRO A 64 -24.41 22.49 -17.03
N LYS A 65 -24.28 23.40 -16.05
CA LYS A 65 -23.13 24.30 -15.96
C LYS A 65 -21.88 23.53 -15.57
N TYR A 66 -21.96 22.66 -14.56
CA TYR A 66 -20.86 21.77 -14.18
C TYR A 66 -20.41 20.89 -15.35
N LEU A 67 -21.35 20.30 -16.09
CA LEU A 67 -21.04 19.45 -17.24
C LEU A 67 -20.26 20.20 -18.35
N THR A 68 -20.67 21.41 -18.66
CA THR A 68 -20.10 22.20 -19.78
C THR A 68 -18.86 22.99 -19.41
N GLN A 69 -18.79 23.53 -18.19
CA GLN A 69 -17.71 24.41 -17.74
C GLN A 69 -16.59 23.67 -17.00
N THR A 70 -16.89 22.53 -16.38
CA THR A 70 -15.93 21.77 -15.57
C THR A 70 -15.63 20.41 -16.20
N LEU A 71 -16.64 19.56 -16.40
CA LEU A 71 -16.43 18.17 -16.81
C LEU A 71 -15.93 18.04 -18.25
N LEU A 72 -16.53 18.75 -19.21
CA LEU A 72 -16.14 18.65 -20.62
C LEU A 72 -14.70 19.15 -20.89
N PRO A 73 -14.28 20.34 -20.41
CA PRO A 73 -12.89 20.78 -20.53
C PRO A 73 -11.91 19.84 -19.82
N TRP A 74 -12.31 19.29 -18.67
CA TRP A 74 -11.51 18.30 -17.95
C TRP A 74 -11.37 16.99 -18.73
N LEU A 75 -12.44 16.44 -19.29
CA LEU A 75 -12.42 15.19 -20.08
C LEU A 75 -11.47 15.29 -21.28
N LEU A 76 -11.43 16.44 -21.96
CA LEU A 76 -10.47 16.69 -23.04
C LEU A 76 -9.02 16.63 -22.54
N LYS A 77 -8.70 17.35 -21.45
CA LYS A 77 -7.35 17.33 -20.83
C LYS A 77 -6.99 15.93 -20.31
N TYR A 78 -7.93 15.25 -19.67
CA TYR A 78 -7.81 13.89 -19.14
C TYR A 78 -7.45 12.91 -20.26
N SER A 79 -8.15 12.95 -21.40
CA SER A 79 -7.91 12.04 -22.54
C SER A 79 -6.49 12.14 -23.12
N VAL A 80 -5.88 13.33 -23.07
CA VAL A 80 -4.51 13.57 -23.53
C VAL A 80 -3.51 13.07 -22.50
N ASN A 81 -3.69 13.43 -21.23
CA ASN A 81 -2.74 13.10 -20.17
C ASN A 81 -2.77 11.61 -19.80
N ILE A 82 -3.91 10.94 -19.87
CA ILE A 82 -3.98 9.48 -19.64
C ILE A 82 -3.20 8.70 -20.71
N LYS A 83 -3.16 9.18 -21.96
CA LYS A 83 -2.33 8.58 -23.03
C LYS A 83 -0.84 8.79 -22.77
N LYS A 84 -0.45 9.93 -22.18
CA LYS A 84 0.95 10.19 -21.80
C LYS A 84 1.36 9.34 -20.59
N ALA A 85 0.50 9.26 -19.58
CA ALA A 85 0.68 8.39 -18.42
C ALA A 85 0.78 6.92 -18.83
N GLY A 86 -0.07 6.47 -19.75
CA GLY A 86 -0.04 5.10 -20.28
C GLY A 86 1.22 4.74 -21.06
N LYS A 87 2.08 5.70 -21.45
CA LYS A 87 3.40 5.43 -22.05
C LYS A 87 4.51 5.27 -20.99
N LEU A 88 4.20 5.50 -19.72
CA LEU A 88 5.11 5.44 -18.57
C LEU A 88 4.71 4.26 -17.67
N ASP A 89 4.44 3.11 -18.28
CA ASP A 89 4.01 1.87 -17.63
C ASP A 89 5.18 0.96 -17.22
N GLN A 90 6.33 1.07 -17.90
CA GLN A 90 7.54 0.32 -17.56
C GLN A 90 8.02 0.60 -16.12
N PRO A 91 8.76 -0.35 -15.49
CA PRO A 91 9.36 -0.16 -14.17
C PRO A 91 10.21 1.11 -14.06
N VAL A 92 10.06 1.86 -12.97
CA VAL A 92 10.78 3.13 -12.75
C VAL A 92 12.29 2.95 -12.80
N GLN A 93 12.84 1.86 -12.25
CA GLN A 93 14.26 1.56 -12.27
C GLN A 93 14.78 1.45 -13.71
N GLN A 94 14.03 0.79 -14.60
CA GLN A 94 14.36 0.69 -16.02
C GLN A 94 14.30 2.06 -16.72
N TYR A 95 13.35 2.91 -16.31
CA TYR A 95 13.23 4.26 -16.86
C TYR A 95 14.39 5.17 -16.45
N LEU A 96 14.81 5.13 -15.18
CA LEU A 96 15.90 5.96 -14.66
C LEU A 96 17.27 5.64 -15.31
N ARG A 97 17.47 4.41 -15.80
CA ARG A 97 18.68 4.03 -16.56
C ARG A 97 18.91 4.83 -17.84
N LYS A 98 17.89 5.56 -18.32
CA LYS A 98 18.02 6.51 -19.45
C LYS A 98 18.79 7.77 -19.07
N PHE A 99 18.87 8.10 -17.77
CA PHE A 99 19.47 9.33 -17.25
C PHE A 99 20.79 9.09 -16.53
N THR A 100 20.96 7.95 -15.87
CA THR A 100 22.17 7.61 -15.10
C THR A 100 22.52 6.13 -15.20
N GLN A 101 23.82 5.81 -15.10
CA GLN A 101 24.31 4.44 -14.91
C GLN A 101 24.64 4.13 -13.44
N SER A 102 24.50 5.11 -12.54
CA SER A 102 24.74 4.94 -11.11
C SER A 102 23.59 4.14 -10.48
N GLN A 103 23.82 2.85 -10.27
CA GLN A 103 22.85 1.99 -9.60
C GLN A 103 22.55 2.47 -8.18
N LYS A 104 23.54 3.02 -7.47
CA LYS A 104 23.39 3.61 -6.14
C LYS A 104 22.38 4.78 -6.11
N LEU A 105 22.42 5.64 -7.13
CA LEU A 105 21.47 6.74 -7.27
C LEU A 105 20.06 6.21 -7.58
N ILE A 106 19.95 5.24 -8.49
CA ILE A 106 18.66 4.59 -8.84
C ILE A 106 18.05 3.94 -7.60
N ASP A 107 18.83 3.22 -6.81
CA ASP A 107 18.39 2.59 -5.57
C ASP A 107 17.90 3.63 -4.57
N MET A 108 18.68 4.69 -4.31
CA MET A 108 18.28 5.74 -3.37
C MET A 108 17.00 6.48 -3.80
N ILE A 109 16.68 6.53 -5.09
CA ILE A 109 15.40 7.07 -5.58
C ILE A 109 14.28 6.04 -5.46
N CYS A 110 14.55 4.75 -5.70
CA CYS A 110 13.50 3.75 -5.92
C CYS A 110 13.21 2.83 -4.74
N GLN A 111 14.07 2.75 -3.73
CA GLN A 111 13.98 1.75 -2.65
C GLN A 111 12.68 1.77 -1.84
N HIS A 112 11.98 2.90 -1.82
CA HIS A 112 10.69 3.04 -1.12
C HIS A 112 9.48 2.71 -2.01
N PHE A 113 9.69 2.39 -3.30
CA PHE A 113 8.64 1.93 -4.20
C PHE A 113 8.60 0.40 -4.26
N PHE A 114 7.40 -0.13 -4.47
CA PHE A 114 7.20 -1.56 -4.68
C PHE A 114 7.97 -2.06 -5.91
N ALA A 115 8.28 -3.36 -5.93
CA ALA A 115 8.89 -4.05 -7.05
C ALA A 115 8.10 -3.78 -8.34
N GLU A 116 8.83 -3.40 -9.39
CA GLU A 116 8.29 -3.07 -10.71
C GLU A 116 7.21 -1.98 -10.71
N THR A 117 7.26 -1.06 -9.74
CA THR A 117 6.38 0.13 -9.73
C THR A 117 6.43 0.86 -11.07
N PRO A 118 5.27 1.12 -11.72
CA PRO A 118 5.21 1.86 -12.97
C PRO A 118 5.81 3.26 -12.85
N THR A 119 6.56 3.68 -13.87
CA THR A 119 7.24 4.98 -13.91
C THR A 119 6.31 6.15 -13.61
N PHE A 120 5.10 6.14 -14.18
CA PHE A 120 4.11 7.19 -13.94
C PHE A 120 3.78 7.36 -12.45
N PHE A 121 3.60 6.24 -11.74
CA PHE A 121 3.26 6.25 -10.32
C PHE A 121 4.45 6.74 -9.48
N ALA A 122 5.63 6.18 -9.72
CA ALA A 122 6.83 6.55 -8.96
C ALA A 122 7.20 8.03 -9.12
N LEU A 123 7.20 8.55 -10.35
CA LEU A 123 7.60 9.94 -10.60
C LEU A 123 6.51 10.97 -10.25
N SER A 124 5.26 10.56 -10.06
CA SER A 124 4.20 11.43 -9.55
C SER A 124 4.09 11.45 -8.02
N TYR A 125 4.83 10.58 -7.32
CA TYR A 125 4.74 10.40 -5.87
C TYR A 125 4.98 11.68 -5.07
N PHE A 126 5.84 12.59 -5.55
CA PHE A 126 6.03 13.91 -4.93
C PHE A 126 4.73 14.70 -4.79
N GLY A 127 3.88 14.71 -5.82
CA GLY A 127 2.58 15.38 -5.77
C GLY A 127 1.67 14.74 -4.72
N LEU A 128 1.66 13.41 -4.65
CA LEU A 128 0.87 12.67 -3.66
C LEU A 128 1.35 12.89 -2.21
N TYR A 129 2.67 13.01 -2.02
CA TYR A 129 3.25 13.28 -0.71
C TYR A 129 2.85 14.66 -0.16
N LEU A 130 2.71 15.66 -1.04
CA LEU A 130 2.31 17.01 -0.66
C LEU A 130 0.81 17.13 -0.31
N ASP A 131 -0.04 16.22 -0.81
CA ASP A 131 -1.48 16.17 -0.50
C ASP A 131 -1.83 15.17 0.63
N TYR A 132 -0.85 14.81 1.46
CA TYR A 132 -1.02 13.81 2.51
C TYR A 132 -1.89 14.32 3.67
N ARG A 133 -3.09 13.74 3.82
CA ARG A 133 -4.05 14.06 4.90
C ARG A 133 -4.07 12.96 5.97
N TYR A 134 -4.19 13.36 7.23
CA TYR A 134 -4.20 12.46 8.38
C TYR A 134 -5.50 12.63 9.18
N PRO A 135 -6.25 11.55 9.48
CA PRO A 135 -7.44 11.65 10.31
C PRO A 135 -7.10 12.06 11.74
N VAL A 136 -7.81 13.05 12.28
CA VAL A 136 -7.73 13.42 13.71
C VAL A 136 -8.13 12.20 14.55
N GLY A 137 -7.30 11.84 15.53
CA GLY A 137 -7.44 10.61 16.32
C GLY A 137 -6.81 9.36 15.69
N GLY A 138 -6.08 9.49 14.58
CA GLY A 138 -5.35 8.39 13.95
C GLY A 138 -6.17 7.62 12.90
N THR A 139 -5.50 6.78 12.11
CA THR A 139 -6.12 6.05 10.99
C THR A 139 -7.24 5.10 11.42
N GLY A 140 -7.21 4.60 12.66
CA GLY A 140 -8.26 3.75 13.24
C GLY A 140 -9.61 4.45 13.44
N ILE A 141 -9.65 5.79 13.43
CA ILE A 141 -10.91 6.53 13.61
C ILE A 141 -11.85 6.34 12.43
N LEU A 142 -11.33 6.18 11.21
CA LEU A 142 -12.13 6.05 10.00
C LEU A 142 -13.00 4.78 10.02
N PRO A 143 -12.44 3.56 10.21
CA PRO A 143 -13.26 2.36 10.35
C PRO A 143 -14.17 2.40 11.59
N ALA A 144 -13.75 3.01 12.70
CA ALA A 144 -14.58 3.17 13.88
C ALA A 144 -15.85 4.02 13.60
N ARG A 145 -15.69 5.18 12.96
CA ARG A 145 -16.82 6.04 12.59
C ARG A 145 -17.72 5.41 11.54
N LEU A 146 -17.15 4.65 10.60
CA LEU A 146 -17.95 3.88 9.65
C LEU A 146 -18.77 2.79 10.35
N SER A 147 -18.18 2.11 11.33
CA SER A 147 -18.89 1.12 12.18
C SER A 147 -20.04 1.78 12.94
N ASP A 148 -19.80 2.91 13.61
CA ASP A 148 -20.84 3.68 14.32
C ASP A 148 -21.98 4.07 13.37
N TYR A 149 -21.64 4.54 12.17
CA TYR A 149 -22.61 4.93 11.15
C TYR A 149 -23.47 3.72 10.72
N ILE A 150 -22.86 2.57 10.44
CA ILE A 150 -23.58 1.35 10.05
C ILE A 150 -24.56 0.93 11.15
N VAL A 151 -24.11 0.87 12.41
CA VAL A 151 -24.94 0.43 13.54
C VAL A 151 -26.08 1.41 13.82
N SER A 152 -25.81 2.71 13.81
CA SER A 152 -26.84 3.75 14.01
C SER A 152 -27.91 3.78 12.94
N HIS A 153 -27.65 3.20 11.76
CA HIS A 153 -28.60 3.07 10.65
C HIS A 153 -29.21 1.66 10.55
N GLY A 154 -29.16 0.88 11.64
CA GLY A 154 -29.80 -0.43 11.73
C GLY A 154 -29.02 -1.58 11.08
N GLY A 155 -27.76 -1.34 10.69
CA GLY A 155 -26.85 -2.40 10.28
C GLY A 155 -26.30 -3.17 11.48
N THR A 156 -25.82 -4.39 11.21
CA THR A 156 -25.21 -5.26 12.22
C THR A 156 -23.78 -5.59 11.83
N ILE A 157 -22.86 -5.48 12.79
CA ILE A 157 -21.46 -5.90 12.64
C ILE A 157 -21.20 -7.04 13.63
N ARG A 158 -20.74 -8.19 13.12
CA ARG A 158 -20.39 -9.36 13.95
C ARG A 158 -18.89 -9.61 13.85
N THR A 159 -18.18 -9.44 14.96
CA THR A 159 -16.76 -9.81 15.08
C THR A 159 -16.63 -11.27 15.50
N GLY A 160 -15.44 -11.86 15.37
CA GLY A 160 -15.22 -13.29 15.67
C GLY A 160 -16.09 -14.23 14.82
N SER A 161 -16.52 -13.77 13.64
CA SER A 161 -17.50 -14.43 12.78
C SER A 161 -16.91 -14.67 11.38
N GLU A 162 -15.80 -15.39 11.32
CA GLU A 162 -15.13 -15.70 10.04
C GLU A 162 -16.05 -16.52 9.13
N VAL A 163 -16.23 -16.08 7.89
CA VAL A 163 -16.96 -16.84 6.86
C VAL A 163 -16.00 -17.84 6.23
N VAL A 164 -16.25 -19.13 6.46
CA VAL A 164 -15.40 -20.24 5.97
C VAL A 164 -16.05 -21.01 4.81
N GLY A 165 -17.35 -20.81 4.59
CA GLY A 165 -18.10 -21.44 3.51
C GLY A 165 -19.13 -20.51 2.89
N VAL A 166 -19.37 -20.65 1.59
CA VAL A 166 -20.44 -19.96 0.86
C VAL A 166 -21.13 -20.99 -0.02
N LEU A 167 -22.44 -21.10 0.11
CA LEU A 167 -23.32 -21.95 -0.70
C LEU A 167 -24.18 -21.05 -1.60
N PRO A 168 -23.72 -20.70 -2.82
CA PRO A 168 -24.42 -19.71 -3.64
C PRO A 168 -25.83 -20.12 -4.03
N GLY A 169 -26.04 -21.39 -4.35
CA GLY A 169 -27.36 -21.92 -4.74
C GLY A 169 -28.39 -21.89 -3.61
N ALA A 170 -27.93 -21.92 -2.36
CA ALA A 170 -28.78 -21.83 -1.17
C ALA A 170 -28.79 -20.43 -0.54
N HIS A 171 -28.10 -19.46 -1.17
CA HIS A 171 -27.86 -18.11 -0.66
C HIS A 171 -27.47 -18.09 0.83
N THR A 172 -26.51 -18.93 1.21
CA THR A 172 -26.11 -19.12 2.61
C THR A 172 -24.60 -19.00 2.76
N ALA A 173 -24.15 -18.24 3.76
CA ALA A 173 -22.76 -18.19 4.23
C ALA A 173 -22.64 -19.00 5.53
N ILE A 174 -21.56 -19.77 5.66
CA ILE A 174 -21.25 -20.63 6.80
C ILE A 174 -20.09 -19.99 7.56
N LEU A 175 -20.28 -19.81 8.86
CA LEU A 175 -19.27 -19.28 9.76
C LEU A 175 -18.38 -20.38 10.34
N ALA A 176 -17.21 -20.00 10.87
CA ALA A 176 -16.25 -20.93 11.46
C ALA A 176 -16.80 -21.75 12.64
N ASP A 177 -17.82 -21.24 13.34
CA ASP A 177 -18.52 -21.94 14.43
C ASP A 177 -19.61 -22.91 13.92
N GLY A 178 -19.79 -23.02 12.61
CA GLY A 178 -20.82 -23.83 11.95
C GLY A 178 -22.17 -23.14 11.80
N SER A 179 -22.34 -21.91 12.29
CA SER A 179 -23.59 -21.17 12.12
C SER A 179 -23.78 -20.67 10.68
N GLU A 180 -25.04 -20.51 10.29
CA GLU A 180 -25.44 -20.13 8.93
C GLU A 180 -26.07 -18.74 8.88
N ILE A 181 -25.73 -17.96 7.85
CA ILE A 181 -26.34 -16.67 7.53
C ILE A 181 -26.90 -16.72 6.12
N ARG A 182 -28.23 -16.54 5.99
CA ARG A 182 -28.89 -16.40 4.69
C ARG A 182 -28.75 -14.98 4.16
N TYR A 183 -28.58 -14.85 2.85
CA TYR A 183 -28.44 -13.57 2.17
C TYR A 183 -29.34 -13.45 0.95
N ARG A 184 -29.53 -12.22 0.47
CA ARG A 184 -30.12 -11.95 -0.85
C ARG A 184 -29.07 -11.53 -1.88
N GLN A 185 -28.03 -10.86 -1.38
CA GLN A 185 -26.79 -10.52 -2.06
C GLN A 185 -25.67 -10.69 -1.05
N LEU A 186 -24.53 -11.21 -1.49
CA LEU A 186 -23.29 -11.28 -0.73
C LEU A 186 -22.26 -10.36 -1.39
N ILE A 187 -21.57 -9.54 -0.61
CA ILE A 187 -20.43 -8.75 -1.08
C ILE A 187 -19.20 -9.25 -0.33
N TRP A 188 -18.27 -9.88 -1.04
CA TRP A 188 -17.01 -10.37 -0.49
C TRP A 188 -15.95 -9.25 -0.50
N ALA A 189 -15.53 -8.80 0.68
CA ALA A 189 -14.54 -7.73 0.85
C ALA A 189 -13.19 -8.24 1.43
N ALA A 190 -13.02 -9.57 1.54
CA ALA A 190 -11.81 -10.19 2.08
C ALA A 190 -10.87 -10.68 0.96
N ASP A 191 -9.81 -11.38 1.34
CA ASP A 191 -8.84 -11.98 0.41
C ASP A 191 -9.50 -12.84 -0.67
N GLN A 192 -8.99 -12.76 -1.91
CA GLN A 192 -9.59 -13.45 -3.04
C GLN A 192 -9.34 -14.97 -3.02
N MET A 193 -8.24 -15.44 -2.44
CA MET A 193 -8.03 -16.87 -2.23
C MET A 193 -8.91 -17.41 -1.11
N ALA A 194 -9.18 -16.61 -0.07
CA ALA A 194 -10.19 -16.93 0.92
C ALA A 194 -11.59 -17.07 0.31
N TYR A 195 -11.96 -16.20 -0.65
CA TYR A 195 -13.21 -16.34 -1.41
C TYR A 195 -13.31 -17.69 -2.12
N TYR A 196 -12.30 -18.04 -2.93
CA TYR A 196 -12.30 -19.30 -3.67
C TYR A 196 -12.30 -20.53 -2.77
N ARG A 197 -11.66 -20.45 -1.59
CA ARG A 197 -11.71 -21.51 -0.59
C ARG A 197 -13.12 -21.64 0.00
N ALA A 198 -13.77 -20.53 0.32
CA ALA A 198 -15.11 -20.53 0.89
C ALA A 198 -16.17 -21.06 -0.09
N LEU A 199 -16.00 -20.88 -1.40
CA LEU A 199 -16.91 -21.47 -2.40
C LEU A 199 -16.85 -23.01 -2.46
N GLY A 200 -15.77 -23.63 -1.98
CA GLY A 200 -15.55 -25.07 -2.10
C GLY A 200 -15.30 -25.55 -3.54
N GLU A 201 -15.45 -26.84 -3.77
CA GLU A 201 -15.30 -27.51 -5.06
C GLU A 201 -16.49 -28.44 -5.34
N PRO A 202 -16.84 -28.73 -6.61
CA PRO A 202 -16.20 -28.23 -7.83
C PRO A 202 -16.65 -26.81 -8.23
N LEU A 203 -15.72 -26.01 -8.75
CA LEU A 203 -16.02 -24.68 -9.30
C LEU A 203 -16.36 -24.74 -10.81
N PRO A 204 -17.30 -23.89 -11.30
CA PRO A 204 -17.50 -23.68 -12.74
C PRO A 204 -16.20 -23.26 -13.44
N ALA A 205 -15.96 -23.74 -14.66
CA ALA A 205 -14.69 -23.55 -15.36
C ALA A 205 -14.16 -22.09 -15.39
N PRO A 206 -14.97 -21.05 -15.69
CA PRO A 206 -14.48 -19.67 -15.67
C PRO A 206 -14.01 -19.19 -14.29
N ILE A 207 -14.57 -19.73 -13.21
CA ILE A 207 -14.19 -19.40 -11.83
C ILE A 207 -12.95 -20.21 -11.44
N ALA A 208 -12.89 -21.48 -11.83
CA ALA A 208 -11.72 -22.33 -11.61
C ALA A 208 -10.46 -21.75 -12.30
N GLU A 209 -10.59 -21.20 -13.51
CA GLU A 209 -9.49 -20.51 -14.21
C GLU A 209 -9.00 -19.27 -13.45
N LYS A 210 -9.92 -18.44 -12.95
CA LYS A 210 -9.58 -17.27 -12.13
C LYS A 210 -8.92 -17.67 -10.81
N LYS A 211 -9.41 -18.72 -10.15
CA LYS A 211 -8.78 -19.30 -8.95
C LYS A 211 -7.36 -19.77 -9.26
N ALA A 212 -7.16 -20.53 -10.33
CA ALA A 212 -5.85 -21.02 -10.73
C ALA A 212 -4.88 -19.86 -11.05
N LEU A 213 -5.37 -18.75 -11.61
CA LEU A 213 -4.58 -17.53 -11.82
C LEU A 213 -4.22 -16.85 -10.50
N ALA A 214 -5.19 -16.58 -9.64
CA ALA A 214 -4.94 -15.98 -8.33
C ALA A 214 -3.98 -16.82 -7.46
N GLN A 215 -4.08 -18.16 -7.54
CA GLN A 215 -3.25 -19.08 -6.76
C GLN A 215 -1.76 -19.02 -7.15
N ARG A 216 -1.46 -18.89 -8.45
CA ARG A 216 -0.08 -18.74 -8.94
C ARG A 216 0.45 -17.31 -8.91
N SER A 217 -0.41 -16.34 -8.62
CA SER A 217 -0.06 -14.93 -8.48
C SER A 217 0.43 -14.59 -7.07
N HIS A 218 1.21 -13.54 -6.98
CA HIS A 218 1.78 -13.04 -5.73
C HIS A 218 1.09 -11.74 -5.29
N GLY A 219 0.83 -11.58 -3.99
CA GLY A 219 0.42 -10.31 -3.40
C GLY A 219 1.51 -9.25 -3.54
N MET A 220 1.16 -7.96 -3.54
CA MET A 220 2.15 -6.88 -3.57
C MET A 220 3.13 -6.98 -2.40
N ASP A 221 4.30 -6.38 -2.55
CA ASP A 221 5.30 -6.23 -1.50
C ASP A 221 4.65 -5.83 -0.16
N SER A 222 5.14 -6.47 0.89
CA SER A 222 4.75 -6.23 2.27
C SER A 222 5.79 -5.37 2.96
N ILE A 223 5.57 -5.06 4.23
CA ILE A 223 6.49 -4.30 5.07
C ILE A 223 6.92 -5.09 6.31
N LEU A 224 8.12 -4.77 6.79
CA LEU A 224 8.56 -5.02 8.16
C LEU A 224 8.51 -3.69 8.91
N THR A 225 7.85 -3.67 10.05
CA THR A 225 7.64 -2.46 10.85
C THR A 225 8.10 -2.65 12.27
N LEU A 226 8.85 -1.68 12.79
CA LEU A 226 9.18 -1.53 14.19
C LEU A 226 8.32 -0.40 14.78
N PHE A 227 7.43 -0.76 15.70
CA PHE A 227 6.67 0.20 16.50
C PHE A 227 7.41 0.48 17.80
N LEU A 228 7.70 1.76 18.06
CA LEU A 228 8.42 2.20 19.24
C LEU A 228 7.55 3.14 20.07
N GLY A 229 7.44 2.88 21.37
CA GLY A 229 6.99 3.87 22.35
C GLY A 229 8.19 4.38 23.11
N THR A 230 8.43 5.69 23.13
CA THR A 230 9.67 6.27 23.67
C THR A 230 9.40 7.43 24.62
N ASP A 231 10.42 7.85 25.36
CA ASP A 231 10.41 9.09 26.14
C ASP A 231 10.98 10.31 25.38
N PHE A 232 11.17 10.21 24.06
CA PHE A 232 11.46 11.39 23.23
C PHE A 232 10.29 12.36 23.31
N SER A 233 10.59 13.65 23.52
CA SER A 233 9.57 14.67 23.41
C SER A 233 9.15 14.83 21.95
N PRO A 234 7.93 15.30 21.66
CA PRO A 234 7.53 15.62 20.29
C PRO A 234 8.50 16.59 19.60
N GLU A 235 9.08 17.54 20.31
CA GLU A 235 10.03 18.51 19.77
C GLU A 235 11.35 17.82 19.38
N GLN A 236 11.82 16.85 20.17
CA GLN A 236 12.99 16.03 19.81
C GLN A 236 12.68 15.15 18.58
N ALA A 237 11.47 14.60 18.49
CA ALA A 237 11.05 13.78 17.36
C ALA A 237 10.89 14.61 16.07
N ASP A 238 10.32 15.82 16.16
CA ASP A 238 10.17 16.73 15.01
C ASP A 238 11.53 17.17 14.47
N ALA A 239 12.49 17.45 15.35
CA ALA A 239 13.86 17.78 14.98
C ALA A 239 14.60 16.60 14.31
N ALA A 240 14.29 15.36 14.71
CA ALA A 240 14.93 14.16 14.17
C ALA A 240 14.44 13.80 12.75
N CYS A 241 13.12 13.76 12.54
CA CYS A 241 12.55 13.29 11.28
C CYS A 241 11.23 13.94 10.87
N GLY A 242 10.67 14.85 11.67
CA GLY A 242 9.36 15.45 11.39
C GLY A 242 8.20 14.46 11.45
N THR A 243 7.04 14.84 10.89
CA THR A 243 5.82 14.03 10.99
C THR A 243 5.89 12.70 10.21
N HIS A 244 6.62 12.72 9.09
CA HIS A 244 6.73 11.63 8.14
C HIS A 244 8.04 11.83 7.35
N ALA A 245 8.85 10.79 7.19
CA ALA A 245 10.12 10.88 6.49
C ALA A 245 10.49 9.57 5.78
N PHE A 246 11.25 9.71 4.70
CA PHE A 246 12.03 8.63 4.10
C PHE A 246 13.49 8.81 4.49
N TYR A 247 14.07 7.82 5.17
CA TYR A 247 15.42 7.85 5.69
C TYR A 247 16.26 6.70 5.13
N THR A 248 17.29 7.02 4.35
CA THR A 248 18.24 6.06 3.81
C THR A 248 19.58 6.19 4.56
N PRO A 249 19.98 5.21 5.39
CA PRO A 249 21.20 5.32 6.19
C PRO A 249 22.48 5.37 5.35
N LEU A 250 22.54 4.54 4.30
CA LEU A 250 23.71 4.34 3.44
C LEU A 250 23.38 4.51 1.94
N THR A 251 24.26 5.18 1.21
CA THR A 251 24.10 5.44 -0.24
C THR A 251 24.49 4.26 -1.13
N THR A 252 24.98 3.15 -0.56
CA THR A 252 25.38 1.96 -1.33
C THR A 252 24.21 1.24 -1.99
N GLY A 253 23.01 1.39 -1.44
CA GLY A 253 21.78 0.81 -1.97
C GLY A 253 21.65 -0.70 -1.77
N LEU A 254 20.44 -1.22 -1.95
CA LEU A 254 20.08 -2.63 -1.82
C LEU A 254 20.57 -3.50 -2.97
N SER A 255 20.81 -2.94 -4.17
CA SER A 255 21.35 -3.69 -5.31
C SER A 255 22.77 -4.18 -5.08
N SER A 256 23.43 -3.71 -4.02
CA SER A 256 24.76 -4.19 -3.62
C SER A 256 24.71 -5.56 -2.95
N LEU A 257 23.53 -6.02 -2.54
CA LEU A 257 23.32 -7.31 -1.92
C LEU A 257 23.02 -8.38 -2.98
N PRO A 258 23.52 -9.62 -2.80
CA PRO A 258 23.06 -10.75 -3.60
C PRO A 258 21.60 -11.07 -3.28
N SER A 259 20.99 -11.97 -4.05
CA SER A 259 19.68 -12.51 -3.71
C SER A 259 19.72 -13.15 -2.32
N TRP A 260 18.70 -12.93 -1.49
CA TRP A 260 18.62 -13.61 -0.18
C TRP A 260 18.58 -15.15 -0.34
N ARG A 261 18.14 -15.66 -1.50
CA ARG A 261 18.14 -17.09 -1.80
C ARG A 261 19.55 -17.66 -1.93
N GLU A 262 20.51 -16.86 -2.39
CA GLU A 262 21.93 -17.26 -2.42
C GLU A 262 22.47 -17.36 -0.99
N ALA A 263 22.22 -16.35 -0.16
CA ALA A 263 22.60 -16.38 1.26
C ALA A 263 21.92 -17.54 2.03
N SER A 264 20.68 -17.87 1.70
CA SER A 264 19.97 -19.01 2.26
C SER A 264 20.66 -20.35 1.95
N ASN A 265 21.19 -20.52 0.73
CA ASN A 265 21.93 -21.73 0.34
C ASN A 265 23.24 -21.91 1.12
N GLU A 266 23.83 -20.81 1.62
CA GLU A 266 25.03 -20.84 2.47
C GLU A 266 24.72 -21.17 3.95
N GLY A 267 23.44 -21.17 4.32
CA GLY A 267 22.95 -21.51 5.66
C GLY A 267 22.45 -20.32 6.47
N ILE A 268 21.88 -20.62 7.64
CA ILE A 268 21.17 -19.63 8.46
C ILE A 268 22.05 -18.44 8.87
N ASP A 269 23.32 -18.65 9.19
CA ASP A 269 24.22 -17.57 9.61
C ASP A 269 24.54 -16.59 8.46
N ALA A 270 24.59 -17.07 7.22
CA ALA A 270 24.73 -16.21 6.04
C ALA A 270 23.43 -15.43 5.77
N LEU A 271 22.28 -16.08 5.93
CA LEU A 271 20.98 -15.42 5.78
C LEU A 271 20.73 -14.37 6.87
N GLU A 272 21.10 -14.62 8.13
CA GLU A 272 21.02 -13.64 9.21
C GLU A 272 21.91 -12.42 8.92
N ARG A 273 23.15 -12.64 8.44
CA ARG A 273 24.03 -11.54 7.99
C ARG A 273 23.41 -10.75 6.84
N TRP A 274 22.79 -11.42 5.87
CA TRP A 274 22.08 -10.77 4.78
C TRP A 274 20.94 -9.87 5.30
N VAL A 275 20.15 -10.32 6.28
CA VAL A 275 19.08 -9.52 6.89
C VAL A 275 19.64 -8.29 7.60
N VAL A 276 20.75 -8.43 8.32
CA VAL A 276 21.43 -7.28 8.95
C VAL A 276 21.88 -6.28 7.88
N ASP A 277 22.56 -6.77 6.85
CA ASP A 277 23.07 -5.97 5.74
C ASP A 277 21.96 -5.25 4.98
N TYR A 278 20.81 -5.91 4.81
CA TYR A 278 19.61 -5.35 4.22
C TYR A 278 19.08 -4.17 5.05
N LEU A 279 18.88 -4.37 6.35
CA LEU A 279 18.32 -3.35 7.23
C LEU A 279 19.25 -2.15 7.39
N GLU A 280 20.58 -2.34 7.33
CA GLU A 280 21.52 -1.23 7.34
C GLU A 280 21.49 -0.36 6.07
N LYS A 281 21.04 -0.90 4.94
CA LYS A 281 21.12 -0.27 3.61
C LYS A 281 19.77 0.16 3.04
N THR A 282 18.66 -0.36 3.57
CA THR A 282 17.30 -0.05 3.10
C THR A 282 16.92 1.41 3.35
N THR A 283 15.83 1.85 2.71
CA THR A 283 15.17 3.12 3.04
C THR A 283 14.04 2.84 4.03
N TYR A 284 14.08 3.51 5.17
CA TYR A 284 13.02 3.49 6.15
C TYR A 284 11.98 4.57 5.87
N GLU A 285 10.71 4.19 5.89
CA GLU A 285 9.59 5.11 6.05
C GLU A 285 9.29 5.27 7.55
N ILE A 286 9.32 6.51 8.05
CA ILE A 286 9.19 6.81 9.47
C ILE A 286 8.01 7.74 9.68
N SER A 287 7.04 7.35 10.49
CA SER A 287 5.91 8.20 10.90
C SER A 287 5.96 8.49 12.40
N VAL A 288 5.65 9.74 12.77
CA VAL A 288 5.57 10.21 14.15
C VAL A 288 4.18 10.81 14.41
N PRO A 289 3.18 9.98 14.76
CA PRO A 289 1.77 10.41 14.80
C PRO A 289 1.49 11.57 15.76
N VAL A 290 2.21 11.67 16.88
CA VAL A 290 2.03 12.75 17.89
C VAL A 290 2.27 14.15 17.32
N LEU A 291 3.03 14.26 16.23
CA LEU A 291 3.29 15.55 15.56
C LEU A 291 2.13 16.00 14.68
N ARG A 292 1.24 15.08 14.28
CA ARG A 292 -0.02 15.39 13.60
C ARG A 292 -1.15 15.60 14.58
N ASP A 293 -1.19 14.78 15.64
CA ASP A 293 -2.20 14.83 16.68
C ASP A 293 -1.60 14.48 18.03
N ARG A 294 -1.54 15.46 18.93
CA ARG A 294 -0.93 15.33 20.27
C ARG A 294 -1.61 14.26 21.15
N SER A 295 -2.83 13.81 20.82
CA SER A 295 -3.54 12.76 21.56
C SER A 295 -3.01 11.34 21.27
N LEU A 296 -2.20 11.17 20.22
CA LEU A 296 -1.68 9.87 19.79
C LEU A 296 -0.45 9.38 20.56
N ALA A 297 -0.01 10.12 21.58
CA ALA A 297 0.96 9.66 22.55
C ALA A 297 0.69 10.29 23.92
N PRO A 298 1.16 9.69 25.03
CA PRO A 298 1.15 10.34 26.33
C PRO A 298 1.88 11.69 26.33
N ALA A 299 1.51 12.57 27.25
CA ALA A 299 2.14 13.89 27.37
C ALA A 299 3.67 13.79 27.49
N GLY A 300 4.38 14.60 26.68
CA GLY A 300 5.84 14.64 26.65
C GLY A 300 6.53 13.44 26.01
N LYS A 301 5.78 12.50 25.42
CA LYS A 301 6.31 11.29 24.79
C LYS A 301 6.05 11.25 23.28
N ALA A 302 6.78 10.39 22.58
CA ALA A 302 6.63 10.17 21.15
C ALA A 302 6.66 8.68 20.82
N GLY A 303 5.78 8.29 19.90
CA GLY A 303 5.81 6.99 19.25
C GLY A 303 6.38 7.11 17.84
N PHE A 304 7.16 6.12 17.42
CA PHE A 304 7.69 6.03 16.06
C PHE A 304 7.18 4.75 15.39
N ILE A 305 6.78 4.87 14.13
CA ILE A 305 6.45 3.74 13.26
C ILE A 305 7.52 3.73 12.18
N VAL A 306 8.44 2.78 12.25
CA VAL A 306 9.59 2.68 11.35
C VAL A 306 9.41 1.46 10.46
N SER A 307 9.19 1.64 9.17
CA SER A 307 8.88 0.57 8.23
C SER A 307 9.89 0.51 7.08
N THR A 308 10.11 -0.68 6.54
CA THR A 308 10.77 -0.89 5.25
C THR A 308 9.95 -1.90 4.45
N LEU A 309 9.97 -1.82 3.12
CA LEU A 309 9.51 -2.94 2.30
C LEU A 309 10.25 -4.21 2.73
N PHE A 310 9.58 -5.36 2.69
CA PHE A 310 10.18 -6.60 3.14
C PHE A 310 9.52 -7.81 2.48
N ASP A 311 10.37 -8.75 2.03
CA ASP A 311 9.97 -9.91 1.26
C ASP A 311 9.18 -10.92 2.13
N TYR A 312 7.98 -11.28 1.68
CA TYR A 312 7.13 -12.26 2.36
C TYR A 312 7.73 -13.67 2.30
N ASP A 313 8.27 -14.09 1.16
CA ASP A 313 8.88 -15.41 1.00
C ASP A 313 10.10 -15.56 1.90
N LEU A 314 10.91 -14.52 2.05
CA LEU A 314 12.01 -14.48 3.03
C LEU A 314 11.48 -14.69 4.45
N THR A 315 10.44 -13.94 4.82
CA THR A 315 9.81 -14.06 6.14
C THR A 315 9.26 -15.48 6.38
N LYS A 316 8.58 -16.04 5.37
CA LYS A 316 8.04 -17.39 5.39
C LYS A 316 9.16 -18.43 5.48
N HIS A 317 10.27 -18.23 4.79
CA HIS A 317 11.42 -19.12 4.83
C HIS A 317 12.00 -19.24 6.26
N PHE A 318 12.14 -18.12 6.99
CA PHE A 318 12.51 -18.16 8.42
C PHE A 318 11.49 -18.94 9.27
N SER A 319 10.19 -18.84 8.96
CA SER A 319 9.14 -19.61 9.63
C SER A 319 9.22 -21.10 9.33
N ASP A 320 9.42 -21.48 8.07
CA ASP A 320 9.50 -22.88 7.65
C ASP A 320 10.73 -23.59 8.25
N MET A 321 11.80 -22.84 8.54
CA MET A 321 12.97 -23.31 9.28
C MET A 321 12.78 -23.36 10.81
N GLY A 322 11.63 -22.93 11.34
CA GLY A 322 11.36 -22.90 12.78
C GLY A 322 12.10 -21.80 13.56
N VAL A 323 12.67 -20.81 12.88
CA VAL A 323 13.49 -19.74 13.48
C VAL A 323 12.87 -18.35 13.32
N TYR A 324 11.56 -18.26 13.04
CA TYR A 324 10.85 -16.98 12.89
C TYR A 324 11.03 -15.99 14.06
N PRO A 325 11.02 -16.40 15.35
CA PRO A 325 11.31 -15.47 16.45
C PRO A 325 12.70 -14.80 16.35
N LYS A 326 13.70 -15.50 15.79
CA LYS A 326 15.05 -14.93 15.57
C LYS A 326 15.03 -13.81 14.55
N LEU A 327 14.29 -13.95 13.45
CA LEU A 327 14.13 -12.88 12.45
C LEU A 327 13.60 -11.59 13.10
N LYS A 328 12.57 -11.71 13.94
CA LYS A 328 11.98 -10.54 14.63
C LYS A 328 12.98 -9.88 15.58
N ALA A 329 13.67 -10.67 16.39
CA ALA A 329 14.67 -10.17 17.33
C ALA A 329 15.86 -9.52 16.61
N LEU A 330 16.31 -10.12 15.50
CA LEU A 330 17.40 -9.60 14.68
C LEU A 330 17.01 -8.27 14.02
N ALA A 331 15.79 -8.19 13.48
CA ALA A 331 15.28 -6.98 12.86
C ALA A 331 15.14 -5.84 13.87
N GLU A 332 14.52 -6.11 15.03
CA GLU A 332 14.38 -5.14 16.13
C GLU A 332 15.74 -4.61 16.59
N LYS A 333 16.68 -5.50 16.91
CA LYS A 333 18.04 -5.12 17.33
C LYS A 333 18.77 -4.29 16.27
N THR A 334 18.66 -4.67 15.00
CA THR A 334 19.37 -4.00 13.91
C THR A 334 18.78 -2.62 13.64
N MET A 335 17.45 -2.52 13.55
CA MET A 335 16.77 -1.24 13.33
C MET A 335 17.01 -0.27 14.49
N LEU A 336 16.93 -0.72 15.74
CA LEU A 336 17.26 0.12 16.91
C LEU A 336 18.70 0.64 16.83
N ARG A 337 19.66 -0.21 16.47
CA ARG A 337 21.06 0.20 16.30
C ARG A 337 21.23 1.22 15.17
N VAL A 338 20.58 1.02 14.02
CA VAL A 338 20.64 1.95 12.90
C VAL A 338 20.10 3.32 13.31
N LEU A 339 18.95 3.35 14.00
CA LEU A 339 18.33 4.58 14.49
C LEU A 339 19.20 5.29 15.55
N ASP A 340 19.76 4.52 16.50
CA ASP A 340 20.67 5.00 17.54
C ASP A 340 21.93 5.67 16.97
N GLN A 341 22.52 5.05 15.95
CA GLN A 341 23.72 5.54 15.28
C GLN A 341 23.44 6.69 14.30
N SER A 342 22.17 7.12 14.16
CA SER A 342 21.78 8.14 13.19
C SER A 342 20.83 9.19 13.75
N ILE A 343 19.53 9.04 13.51
CA ILE A 343 18.51 10.07 13.68
C ILE A 343 17.87 10.06 15.07
N LEU A 344 18.01 8.98 15.85
CA LEU A 344 17.46 8.87 17.20
C LEU A 344 18.52 8.37 18.21
N PRO A 345 19.57 9.17 18.51
CA PRO A 345 20.59 8.78 19.47
C PRO A 345 20.03 8.46 20.86
N GLY A 346 20.45 7.32 21.42
CA GLY A 346 20.01 6.80 22.71
C GLY A 346 18.67 6.07 22.67
N VAL A 347 18.08 5.80 21.48
CA VAL A 347 16.76 5.15 21.38
C VAL A 347 16.65 3.82 22.14
N PRO A 348 17.66 2.94 22.19
CA PRO A 348 17.53 1.67 22.92
C PRO A 348 17.29 1.86 24.42
N GLN A 349 17.83 2.91 25.03
CA GLN A 349 17.66 3.21 26.46
C GLN A 349 16.39 4.02 26.75
N ARG A 350 15.85 4.66 25.71
CA ARG A 350 14.70 5.57 25.77
C ARG A 350 13.38 4.92 25.33
N ALA A 351 13.45 3.71 24.78
CA ALA A 351 12.29 2.92 24.38
C ALA A 351 11.63 2.28 25.62
N ALA A 352 10.36 2.63 25.85
CA ALA A 352 9.51 1.94 26.82
C ALA A 352 9.05 0.57 26.29
N PHE A 353 8.87 0.46 24.97
CA PHE A 353 8.65 -0.81 24.28
C PHE A 353 9.10 -0.73 22.82
N ALA A 354 9.37 -1.90 22.25
CA ALA A 354 9.58 -2.12 20.84
C ALA A 354 8.73 -3.32 20.39
N LEU A 355 8.07 -3.21 19.24
CA LEU A 355 7.26 -4.29 18.68
C LEU A 355 7.58 -4.44 17.19
N CYS A 356 8.13 -5.58 16.80
CA CYS A 356 8.32 -5.93 15.40
C CYS A 356 7.07 -6.59 14.80
N SER A 357 6.58 -6.03 13.71
CA SER A 357 5.61 -6.63 12.79
C SER A 357 6.33 -7.02 11.48
N THR A 358 5.97 -8.18 10.92
CA THR A 358 6.53 -8.69 9.66
C THR A 358 5.41 -8.96 8.66
N PRO A 359 5.72 -9.30 7.39
CA PRO A 359 4.70 -9.72 6.43
C PRO A 359 3.73 -10.79 6.93
N MET A 360 4.23 -11.83 7.62
CA MET A 360 3.38 -12.85 8.24
C MET A 360 2.56 -12.36 9.44
N THR A 361 3.00 -11.30 10.13
CA THR A 361 2.16 -10.63 11.14
C THR A 361 0.97 -9.96 10.45
N ILE A 362 1.19 -9.25 9.35
CA ILE A 362 0.11 -8.61 8.58
C ILE A 362 -0.86 -9.66 8.03
N GLU A 363 -0.35 -10.74 7.44
CA GLU A 363 -1.18 -11.84 6.93
C GLU A 363 -2.07 -12.44 8.04
N ARG A 364 -1.51 -12.69 9.22
CA ARG A 364 -2.26 -13.22 10.36
C ARG A 364 -3.36 -12.26 10.83
N GLU A 365 -3.05 -10.96 10.96
CA GLU A 365 -3.99 -9.99 11.53
C GLU A 365 -5.10 -9.57 10.55
N THR A 366 -4.84 -9.65 9.24
CA THR A 366 -5.74 -9.10 8.21
C THR A 366 -6.34 -10.16 7.28
N GLY A 367 -5.77 -11.37 7.27
CA GLY A 367 -6.07 -12.39 6.27
C GLY A 367 -5.56 -12.05 4.86
N ALA A 368 -4.83 -10.95 4.69
CA ALA A 368 -4.28 -10.56 3.39
C ALA A 368 -3.15 -11.52 2.99
N ARG A 369 -3.35 -12.24 1.88
CA ARG A 369 -2.36 -13.15 1.32
C ARG A 369 -1.00 -12.47 1.17
N HIS A 370 0.04 -13.15 1.65
CA HIS A 370 1.44 -12.70 1.62
C HIS A 370 1.70 -11.41 2.42
N GLY A 371 0.81 -11.03 3.32
CA GLY A 371 0.91 -9.76 4.06
C GLY A 371 0.80 -8.53 3.15
N ALA A 372 0.28 -8.70 1.93
CA ALA A 372 0.25 -7.64 0.93
C ALA A 372 -0.56 -6.43 1.42
N ILE A 373 0.03 -5.24 1.33
CA ILE A 373 -0.59 -4.00 1.81
C ILE A 373 -1.39 -3.27 0.71
N THR A 374 -1.22 -3.66 -0.56
CA THR A 374 -1.85 -3.01 -1.72
C THR A 374 -2.23 -4.02 -2.83
N GLY A 375 -2.87 -5.14 -2.45
CA GLY A 375 -3.46 -6.08 -3.41
C GLY A 375 -2.43 -6.93 -4.15
N TRP A 376 -2.55 -7.06 -5.48
CA TRP A 376 -1.72 -7.92 -6.32
C TRP A 376 -0.43 -7.25 -6.80
N ALA A 377 0.69 -7.98 -6.80
CA ALA A 377 2.00 -7.47 -7.23
C ALA A 377 2.02 -7.04 -8.71
N HIS A 378 2.82 -6.01 -9.02
CA HIS A 378 3.06 -5.56 -10.39
C HIS A 378 3.76 -6.61 -11.27
N THR A 379 4.52 -7.50 -10.66
CA THR A 379 5.26 -8.61 -11.30
C THR A 379 4.36 -9.72 -11.85
N ASN A 380 3.05 -9.67 -11.61
CA ASN A 380 2.11 -10.68 -12.09
C ASN A 380 1.79 -10.49 -13.59
N HIS A 381 2.17 -11.47 -14.41
CA HIS A 381 1.85 -11.52 -15.83
C HIS A 381 1.21 -12.88 -16.19
N PRO A 382 -0.12 -12.96 -16.42
CA PRO A 382 -1.10 -11.85 -16.41
C PRO A 382 -1.51 -11.39 -15.00
N MET A 383 -2.04 -10.17 -14.89
CA MET A 383 -2.61 -9.62 -13.66
C MET A 383 -3.91 -10.36 -13.26
N PRO A 384 -4.04 -10.89 -12.03
CA PRO A 384 -5.23 -11.63 -11.55
C PRO A 384 -6.45 -10.74 -11.23
N ALA A 385 -6.43 -9.46 -11.60
CA ALA A 385 -7.48 -8.49 -11.34
C ALA A 385 -7.73 -7.58 -12.54
N VAL A 386 -8.87 -6.88 -12.52
CA VAL A 386 -9.13 -5.81 -13.48
C VAL A 386 -8.08 -4.72 -13.30
N HIS A 387 -7.46 -4.27 -14.39
CA HIS A 387 -6.36 -3.29 -14.33
C HIS A 387 -6.52 -2.15 -15.33
N LYS A 388 -7.74 -1.95 -15.82
CA LYS A 388 -8.10 -0.83 -16.70
C LYS A 388 -9.29 -0.10 -16.08
N PHE A 389 -9.10 1.19 -15.78
CA PHE A 389 -10.15 2.03 -15.18
C PHE A 389 -11.45 2.05 -15.99
N ALA A 390 -11.36 2.02 -17.33
CA ALA A 390 -12.53 1.95 -18.21
C ALA A 390 -13.41 0.70 -17.96
N SER A 391 -12.87 -0.33 -17.32
CA SER A 391 -13.56 -1.56 -16.95
C SER A 391 -13.71 -1.76 -15.44
N ILE A 392 -13.47 -0.73 -14.61
CA ILE A 392 -13.48 -0.87 -13.13
C ILE A 392 -14.79 -1.41 -12.58
N ALA A 393 -15.93 -1.14 -13.23
CA ALA A 393 -17.22 -1.72 -12.84
C ALA A 393 -17.21 -3.26 -12.87
N LYS A 394 -16.40 -3.89 -13.72
CA LYS A 394 -16.25 -5.35 -13.77
C LYS A 394 -15.44 -5.91 -12.60
N ALA A 395 -14.74 -5.07 -11.83
CA ALA A 395 -13.98 -5.50 -10.66
C ALA A 395 -14.89 -6.13 -9.60
N THR A 396 -16.18 -5.76 -9.58
CA THR A 396 -17.16 -6.29 -8.63
C THR A 396 -17.67 -7.68 -8.99
N GLU A 397 -17.42 -8.14 -10.21
CA GLU A 397 -17.99 -9.37 -10.74
C GLU A 397 -17.17 -10.59 -10.30
N THR A 398 -17.82 -11.54 -9.62
CA THR A 398 -17.20 -12.82 -9.26
C THR A 398 -17.44 -13.91 -10.31
N GLY A 399 -18.50 -13.77 -11.12
CA GLY A 399 -19.02 -14.83 -11.99
C GLY A 399 -20.02 -15.76 -11.30
N VAL A 400 -20.28 -15.56 -10.00
CA VAL A 400 -21.30 -16.30 -9.23
C VAL A 400 -22.55 -15.41 -9.06
N PRO A 401 -23.75 -15.92 -9.36
CA PRO A 401 -24.99 -15.16 -9.17
C PRO A 401 -25.14 -14.65 -7.73
N ASP A 402 -25.53 -13.39 -7.58
CA ASP A 402 -25.77 -12.71 -6.29
C ASP A 402 -24.58 -12.62 -5.34
N VAL A 403 -23.37 -12.90 -5.84
CA VAL A 403 -22.14 -12.75 -5.08
C VAL A 403 -21.24 -11.75 -5.82
N LEU A 404 -20.99 -10.62 -5.18
CA LEU A 404 -20.11 -9.56 -5.65
C LEU A 404 -18.82 -9.55 -4.84
N GLN A 405 -17.82 -8.81 -5.30
CA GLN A 405 -16.57 -8.59 -4.58
C GLN A 405 -16.19 -7.10 -4.56
N CYS A 406 -15.37 -6.68 -3.60
CA CYS A 406 -14.77 -5.35 -3.57
C CYS A 406 -13.45 -5.34 -2.80
N GLY A 407 -12.77 -4.19 -2.77
CA GLY A 407 -11.53 -4.01 -2.02
C GLY A 407 -10.27 -4.27 -2.84
N MET A 408 -9.14 -4.32 -2.14
CA MET A 408 -7.81 -4.25 -2.74
C MET A 408 -7.45 -5.39 -3.70
N TRP A 409 -8.15 -6.52 -3.63
CA TRP A 409 -7.88 -7.69 -4.48
C TRP A 409 -8.62 -7.66 -5.82
N THR A 410 -9.53 -6.71 -6.00
CA THR A 410 -10.48 -6.70 -7.14
C THR A 410 -10.02 -5.85 -8.32
N PHE A 411 -9.11 -4.91 -8.09
CA PHE A 411 -8.56 -4.02 -9.10
C PHE A 411 -7.07 -3.74 -8.85
N SER A 412 -6.27 -3.58 -9.91
CA SER A 412 -4.84 -3.22 -9.84
C SER A 412 -4.52 -1.99 -10.71
N PRO A 413 -3.74 -1.00 -10.23
CA PRO A 413 -3.21 -0.90 -8.87
C PRO A 413 -4.31 -0.70 -7.83
N ALA A 414 -4.10 -1.23 -6.63
CA ALA A 414 -5.03 -1.11 -5.52
C ALA A 414 -4.70 0.11 -4.64
N GLY A 415 -5.45 0.26 -3.53
CA GLY A 415 -5.26 1.30 -2.53
C GLY A 415 -6.58 1.65 -1.84
N LEU A 416 -6.51 2.51 -0.83
CA LEU A 416 -7.70 2.96 -0.11
C LEU A 416 -8.77 3.59 -1.04
N PRO A 417 -8.43 4.52 -1.96
CA PRO A 417 -9.43 5.11 -2.86
C PRO A 417 -10.11 4.06 -3.77
N VAL A 418 -9.33 3.14 -4.34
CA VAL A 418 -9.85 2.07 -5.20
C VAL A 418 -10.73 1.09 -4.41
N SER A 419 -10.37 0.80 -3.16
CA SER A 419 -11.17 -0.05 -2.28
C SER A 419 -12.53 0.57 -1.97
N ILE A 420 -12.57 1.90 -1.74
CA ILE A 420 -13.83 2.64 -1.55
C ILE A 420 -14.66 2.65 -2.83
N ILE A 421 -14.04 2.91 -4.00
CA ILE A 421 -14.72 2.92 -5.30
C ILE A 421 -15.36 1.56 -5.59
N THR A 422 -14.59 0.48 -5.47
CA THR A 422 -15.10 -0.88 -5.72
C THR A 422 -16.16 -1.27 -4.70
N GLY A 423 -16.06 -0.81 -3.44
CA GLY A 423 -17.09 -0.96 -2.42
C GLY A 423 -18.42 -0.30 -2.81
N LYS A 424 -18.38 0.96 -3.25
CA LYS A 424 -19.57 1.68 -3.75
C LYS A 424 -20.18 0.95 -4.95
N LEU A 425 -19.35 0.59 -5.94
CA LEU A 425 -19.83 -0.09 -7.14
C LEU A 425 -20.52 -1.42 -6.83
N ALA A 426 -19.96 -2.21 -5.89
CA ALA A 426 -20.56 -3.46 -5.45
C ALA A 426 -21.90 -3.22 -4.73
N ALA A 427 -21.97 -2.22 -3.85
CA ALA A 427 -23.21 -1.84 -3.17
C ALA A 427 -24.31 -1.39 -4.15
N ASP A 428 -23.98 -0.49 -5.09
CA ASP A 428 -24.92 -0.01 -6.12
C ASP A 428 -25.47 -1.17 -6.96
N GLN A 429 -24.60 -2.13 -7.31
CA GLN A 429 -25.00 -3.32 -8.07
C GLN A 429 -25.88 -4.26 -7.25
N ALA A 430 -25.56 -4.49 -5.98
CA ALA A 430 -26.39 -5.29 -5.07
C ALA A 430 -27.80 -4.71 -4.92
N VAL A 431 -27.92 -3.38 -4.75
CA VAL A 431 -29.21 -2.68 -4.68
C VAL A 431 -30.02 -2.86 -5.97
N LYS A 432 -29.38 -2.72 -7.13
CA LYS A 432 -30.03 -2.96 -8.44
C LYS A 432 -30.56 -4.39 -8.56
N HIS A 433 -29.78 -5.39 -8.15
CA HIS A 433 -30.21 -6.79 -8.18
C HIS A 433 -31.40 -7.06 -7.25
N VAL A 434 -31.37 -6.53 -6.03
CA VAL A 434 -32.46 -6.65 -5.05
C VAL A 434 -33.75 -6.01 -5.58
N ASN A 435 -33.66 -4.82 -6.17
CA ASN A 435 -34.82 -4.11 -6.71
C ASN A 435 -35.40 -4.78 -7.96
N LYS A 436 -34.55 -5.32 -8.84
CA LYS A 436 -35.01 -6.08 -10.01
C LYS A 436 -35.83 -7.29 -9.57
N ARG A 437 -35.39 -8.03 -8.55
CA ARG A 437 -36.13 -9.18 -8.02
C ARG A 437 -37.51 -8.81 -7.47
N LYS A 438 -37.61 -7.72 -6.71
CA LYS A 438 -38.89 -7.20 -6.18
C LYS A 438 -39.91 -6.85 -7.26
N ARG A 439 -39.50 -6.64 -8.52
CA ARG A 439 -40.41 -6.38 -9.65
C ARG A 439 -40.97 -7.65 -10.29
N PHE A 440 -40.36 -8.81 -10.03
CA PHE A 440 -40.76 -10.11 -10.60
C PHE A 440 -41.34 -11.08 -9.56
N THR A 441 -41.40 -10.66 -8.28
CA THR A 441 -42.08 -11.32 -7.17
C THR A 441 -43.22 -10.43 -6.73
#